data_AF-A0AAU1KAR6-F1
#
_entry.id   AF-A0AAU1KAR6-F1
#
_cell.length_a   1.000
_cell.length_b   1.000
_cell.length_c   1.000
_cell.angle_alpha   90.00
_cell.angle_beta   90.00
_cell.angle_gamma   90.00
#
_symmetry.space_group_name_H-M   'P 1'
#
loop_
_entity.id
_entity.type
_entity.pdbx_description
1 polymer ?
#
loop_
_entity_poly.entity_id
_entity_poly.type
_entity_poly.pdbx_seq_one_letter_code
_entity_poly.pdbx_strand_id
1 'polypeptide(L)' 'MEMQTWRNGRAKATDASEAIRAALASLGVPESAWSGIRPTVTYNGLPYVHLGMLPADVVEQIAEAMRVTETSAR' A
#
# COMPACT_ATOMS: atom_id res chain seq x y z
N MET A 1 24.54 6.03 -3.26
CA MET A 1 23.47 6.58 -2.39
C MET A 1 24.01 6.62 -0.97
N GLU A 2 23.70 7.67 -0.21
CA GLU A 2 24.02 7.73 1.21
C GLU A 2 23.19 6.69 2.01
N MET A 3 23.81 6.06 3.00
CA MET A 3 23.15 5.04 3.83
C MET A 3 21.93 5.60 4.59
N GLN A 4 21.96 6.88 5.00
CA GLN A 4 20.79 7.50 5.63
C GLN A 4 19.65 7.74 4.66
N THR A 5 19.94 8.15 3.43
CA THR A 5 18.91 8.28 2.37
C THR A 5 18.21 6.95 2.13
N TRP A 6 18.98 5.85 2.08
CA TRP A 6 18.40 4.51 1.94
C TRP A 6 17.51 4.14 3.14
N ARG A 7 17.99 4.36 4.36
CA ARG A 7 17.24 4.05 5.60
C ARG A 7 15.94 4.85 5.68
N ASN A 8 15.99 6.14 5.38
CA ASN A 8 14.81 7.00 5.36
C ASN A 8 13.81 6.57 4.29
N GLY A 9 14.27 6.20 3.10
CA GLY A 9 13.43 5.61 2.05
C GLY A 9 12.80 4.29 2.51
N ARG A 10 13.57 3.43 3.19
CA ARG A 10 13.07 2.14 3.69
C ARG A 10 12.00 2.32 4.75
N ALA A 11 12.17 3.26 5.69
CA ALA A 11 11.17 3.59 6.69
C ALA A 11 9.87 4.06 6.02
N LYS A 12 9.94 5.06 5.13
CA LYS A 12 8.78 5.57 4.40
C LYS A 12 8.03 4.50 3.61
N ALA A 13 8.75 3.63 2.91
CA ALA A 13 8.14 2.54 2.17
C ALA A 13 7.43 1.54 3.11
N THR A 14 8.00 1.28 4.28
CA THR A 14 7.44 0.39 5.29
C THR A 14 6.15 0.98 5.86
N ASP A 15 6.19 2.23 6.30
CA ASP A 15 5.01 2.92 6.84
C ASP A 15 3.87 2.95 5.83
N ALA A 16 4.18 3.25 4.55
CA ALA A 16 3.19 3.23 3.48
C ALA A 16 2.62 1.81 3.21
N SER A 17 3.44 0.77 3.34
CA SER A 17 3.00 -0.62 3.19
C SER A 17 2.07 -1.04 4.32
N GLU A 18 2.38 -0.67 5.56
CA GLU A 18 1.50 -0.97 6.70
C GLU A 18 0.19 -0.17 6.62
N ALA A 19 0.24 1.09 6.19
CA ALA A 19 -0.95 1.90 6.02
C ALA A 19 -1.94 1.30 5.02
N ILE A 20 -1.48 0.85 3.85
CA ILE A 20 -2.38 0.21 2.86
C ILE A 20 -2.91 -1.14 3.36
N ARG A 21 -2.09 -1.95 4.05
CA ARG A 21 -2.56 -3.22 4.64
C ARG A 21 -3.63 -2.99 5.69
N ALA A 22 -3.46 -1.99 6.55
CA ALA A 22 -4.46 -1.61 7.55
C ALA A 22 -5.77 -1.14 6.88
N ALA A 23 -5.68 -0.36 5.79
CA ALA A 23 -6.85 0.05 5.03
C ALA A 23 -7.58 -1.17 4.42
N LEU A 24 -6.86 -2.10 3.80
CA LEU A 24 -7.44 -3.32 3.22
C LEU A 24 -8.08 -4.21 4.29
N ALA A 25 -7.43 -4.36 5.45
CA ALA A 25 -7.99 -5.07 6.59
C ALA A 25 -9.29 -4.40 7.10
N SER A 26 -9.34 -3.06 7.14
CA SER A 26 -10.55 -2.32 7.53
C SER A 26 -11.71 -2.47 6.54
N LEU A 27 -11.40 -2.73 5.26
CA LEU A 27 -12.37 -3.07 4.22
C LEU A 27 -12.83 -4.54 4.30
N GLY A 28 -12.29 -5.34 5.22
CA GLY A 28 -12.61 -6.76 5.35
C GLY A 28 -11.90 -7.65 4.32
N VAL A 29 -10.88 -7.13 3.63
CA VAL A 29 -10.10 -7.91 2.67
C VAL A 29 -9.19 -8.89 3.45
N PRO A 30 -9.23 -10.20 3.14
CA PRO A 30 -8.43 -11.18 3.85
C PRO A 30 -6.94 -10.96 3.64
N GLU A 31 -6.13 -11.29 4.66
CA GLU A 31 -4.67 -11.14 4.61
C GLU A 31 -4.02 -11.87 3.45
N SER A 32 -4.57 -13.02 3.04
CA SER A 32 -4.09 -13.77 1.88
C SER A 32 -4.07 -12.92 0.61
N ALA A 33 -5.02 -12.00 0.42
CA ALA A 33 -5.12 -11.16 -0.76
C ALA A 33 -4.10 -10.02 -0.79
N TRP A 34 -3.58 -9.57 0.35
CA TRP A 34 -2.61 -8.48 0.44
C TRP A 34 -1.25 -8.88 1.05
N SER A 35 -1.05 -10.17 1.32
CA SER A 35 0.21 -10.75 1.79
C SER A 35 1.42 -10.43 0.88
N GLY A 36 1.17 -10.21 -0.42
CA GLY A 36 2.18 -9.83 -1.40
C GLY A 36 2.63 -8.36 -1.37
N ILE A 37 1.92 -7.50 -0.63
CA ILE A 37 2.26 -6.10 -0.46
C ILE A 37 3.57 -6.00 0.31
N ARG A 38 4.58 -5.31 -0.23
CA ARG A 38 5.86 -5.13 0.47
C ARG A 38 6.53 -3.79 0.17
N PRO A 39 7.28 -3.24 1.15
CA PRO A 39 8.08 -2.05 0.92
C PRO A 39 9.25 -2.38 0.00
N THR A 40 9.50 -1.49 -0.97
CA THR A 40 10.62 -1.58 -1.91
C THR A 40 11.33 -0.23 -1.95
N VAL A 41 12.66 -0.25 -1.99
CA VAL A 41 13.47 0.95 -2.20
C VAL A 41 14.35 0.69 -3.41
N THR A 42 14.28 1.58 -4.39
CA THR A 42 15.11 1.48 -5.60
C THR A 42 16.59 1.72 -5.28
N TYR A 43 17.47 1.38 -6.23
CA TYR A 43 18.91 1.60 -6.09
C TYR A 43 19.30 3.09 -5.94
N ASN A 44 18.41 4.02 -6.32
CA ASN A 44 18.58 5.47 -6.13
C ASN A 44 17.88 6.03 -4.88
N GLY A 45 17.24 5.18 -4.06
CA GLY A 45 16.73 5.55 -2.72
C GLY A 45 15.29 6.01 -2.70
N LEU A 46 14.57 5.84 -3.81
CA LEU A 46 13.17 6.21 -3.91
C LEU A 46 12.31 5.13 -3.21
N PRO A 47 11.42 5.54 -2.28
CA PRO A 47 10.51 4.63 -1.60
C PRO A 47 9.33 4.27 -2.49
N TYR A 48 9.03 2.97 -2.59
CA TYR A 48 7.88 2.43 -3.31
C TYR A 48 7.18 1.35 -2.48
N VAL A 49 5.90 1.13 -2.76
CA VAL A 49 5.15 -0.02 -2.26
C VAL A 49 4.86 -0.94 -3.44
N HIS A 50 5.36 -2.16 -3.38
CA HIS A 50 5.04 -3.18 -4.37
C HIS A 50 3.75 -3.87 -3.94
N LEU A 51 2.64 -3.62 -4.63
CA LEU A 51 1.33 -4.19 -4.30
C LEU A 51 1.17 -5.65 -4.77
N GLY A 52 1.91 -6.06 -5.81
CA GLY A 52 1.77 -7.38 -6.42
C GLY A 52 0.50 -7.53 -7.25
N MET A 53 0.05 -8.77 -7.42
CA MET A 53 -1.24 -9.08 -8.05
C MET A 53 -2.30 -9.15 -6.95
N LEU A 54 -3.32 -8.30 -7.07
CA LEU A 54 -4.50 -8.34 -6.20
C LEU A 54 -5.63 -9.04 -6.97
N PRO A 55 -6.47 -9.85 -6.29
CA PRO A 55 -7.70 -10.39 -6.88
C PRO A 55 -8.60 -9.29 -7.44
N ALA A 56 -9.28 -9.53 -8.56
CA ALA A 56 -10.06 -8.52 -9.27
C ALA A 56 -11.22 -7.97 -8.43
N ASP A 57 -11.91 -8.86 -7.71
CA ASP A 57 -12.96 -8.54 -6.74
C ASP A 57 -12.47 -7.61 -5.62
N VAL A 58 -11.25 -7.87 -5.11
CA VAL A 58 -10.60 -7.00 -4.12
C VAL A 58 -10.31 -5.61 -4.71
N VAL A 59 -9.84 -5.55 -5.96
CA VAL A 59 -9.58 -4.26 -6.64
C VAL A 59 -10.89 -3.48 -6.84
N GLU A 60 -11.98 -4.14 -7.23
CA GLU A 60 -13.30 -3.52 -7.35
C GLU A 60 -13.81 -2.99 -6.02
N GLN A 61 -13.65 -3.76 -4.94
CA GLN A 61 -14.04 -3.36 -3.59
C GLN A 61 -13.27 -2.11 -3.13
N ILE A 62 -11.96 -2.04 -3.40
CA ILE A 62 -11.14 -0.85 -3.12
C ILE A 62 -11.66 0.35 -3.92
N ALA A 63 -11.94 0.16 -5.22
CA ALA A 63 -12.43 1.24 -6.08
C ALA A 63 -13.81 1.77 -5.65
N GLU A 64 -14.68 0.90 -5.14
CA GLU A 64 -15.96 1.31 -4.55
C GLU A 64 -15.74 2.12 -3.26
N ALA A 65 -14.89 1.65 -2.35
CA ALA A 65 -14.58 2.36 -1.10
C ALA A 65 -14.04 3.78 -1.33
N MET A 66 -13.22 3.97 -2.37
CA MET A 66 -12.72 5.28 -2.78
C MET A 66 -13.83 6.21 -3.27
N ARG A 67 -14.78 5.71 -4.07
CA ARG A 67 -15.94 6.49 -4.56
C ARG A 67 -16.89 6.92 -3.44
N VAL A 68 -17.10 6.06 -2.45
CA VAL A 68 -17.93 6.37 -1.27
C VAL A 68 -17.30 7.49 -0.43
N THR A 69 -15.97 7.50 -0.31
CA THR A 69 -15.22 8.55 0.38
C THR A 69 -15.33 9.90 -0.33
N GLU A 70 -15.22 9.90 -1.67
CA GLU A 70 -15.38 11.11 -2.48
C GLU A 70 -16.79 11.72 -2.38
N THR A 71 -17.82 10.87 -2.25
CA THR A 71 -19.21 11.31 -2.11
C THR A 71 -19.52 11.87 -0.71
N SER A 72 -18.88 11.37 0.34
CA SER A 72 -19.07 11.88 1.72
C SER A 72 -18.31 13.19 2.01
N ALA A 73 -17.33 13.56 1.17
CA ALA A 73 -16.55 14.78 1.31
C ALA A 73 -17.16 15.98 0.55
N ARG A 74 -18.30 15.80 -0.10
CA ARG A 74 -19.10 16.84 -0.78
C ARG A 74 -20.34 17.20 0.03
#